data_AF-A0A6I2T0R7-F1
#
_entry.id   AF-A0A6I2T0R7-F1
#
_cell.length_a   1.000
_cell.length_b   1.000
_cell.length_c   1.000
_cell.angle_alpha   90.00
_cell.angle_beta   90.00
_cell.angle_gamma   90.00
#
_symmetry.space_group_name_H-M   'P 1'
#
loop_
_entity.id
_entity.type
_entity.pdbx_description
1 polymer ?
#
loop_
_entity_poly.entity_id
_entity_poly.type
_entity_poly.pdbx_seq_one_letter_code
_entity_poly.pdbx_strand_id
1 'polypeptide(L)'
;MGTGESGIYYTSGGSNRVHHQALIHSIDGVFTHDPRTGRPRKMRSGGHGQANIDLLTKYGFTYHIDKVYPNGVRRGRVTGHAAKKKRDRAGQMWFPSQWTMEDIVRAGEHVSGLKFNRHKPEGIILWGTYKGVRVGIIKRNGQIQTIFPAENQPKTKGRR
;
A
#
# COMPACT_ATOMS: atom_id res chain seq x y z
N MET A 1 13.06 -9.60 -12.43
CA MET A 1 12.43 -8.38 -11.85
C MET A 1 11.76 -7.62 -12.99
N GLY A 2 10.62 -6.95 -12.76
CA GLY A 2 9.84 -6.35 -13.85
C GLY A 2 9.16 -5.06 -13.43
N THR A 3 8.63 -4.29 -14.36
CA THR A 3 7.98 -2.99 -14.12
C THR A 3 6.54 -3.18 -13.64
N GLY A 4 6.05 -2.31 -12.76
CA GLY A 4 4.64 -2.29 -12.37
C GLY A 4 3.74 -1.75 -13.48
N GLU A 5 2.42 -1.77 -13.29
CA GLU A 5 1.46 -1.25 -14.27
C GLU A 5 1.58 0.26 -14.51
N SER A 6 2.13 0.98 -13.53
CA SER A 6 2.50 2.40 -13.67
C SER A 6 3.55 2.63 -14.76
N GLY A 7 4.27 1.58 -15.19
CA GLY A 7 5.45 1.73 -16.03
C GLY A 7 6.68 2.19 -15.25
N ILE A 8 6.58 2.37 -13.93
CA ILE A 8 7.70 2.73 -13.06
C ILE A 8 8.42 1.47 -12.59
N TYR A 9 9.75 1.50 -12.74
CA TYR A 9 10.61 0.51 -12.12
C TYR A 9 10.85 0.89 -10.66
N TYR A 10 10.13 0.24 -9.75
CA TYR A 10 10.38 0.42 -8.33
C TYR A 10 11.71 -0.22 -7.94
N THR A 11 12.44 0.39 -7.02
CA THR A 11 13.64 -0.19 -6.44
C THR A 11 13.53 -0.08 -4.94
N SER A 12 13.97 -1.12 -4.24
CA SER A 12 14.07 -1.09 -2.79
C SER A 12 15.23 -0.22 -2.30
N GLY A 13 15.96 0.45 -3.21
CA GLY A 13 17.08 1.33 -2.88
C GLY A 13 18.25 0.59 -2.21
N GLY A 14 18.41 -0.70 -2.52
CA GLY A 14 19.40 -1.57 -1.87
C GLY A 14 18.90 -2.29 -0.61
N SER A 15 17.61 -2.19 -0.28
CA SER A 15 17.05 -2.96 0.84
C SER A 15 17.05 -4.46 0.56
N ASN A 16 17.68 -5.22 1.44
CA ASN A 16 17.61 -6.69 1.46
C ASN A 16 16.33 -7.22 2.15
N ARG A 17 15.47 -6.32 2.64
CA ARG A 17 14.26 -6.68 3.42
C ARG A 17 12.97 -6.53 2.63
N VAL A 18 12.93 -5.59 1.69
CA VAL A 18 11.73 -5.32 0.88
C VAL A 18 11.92 -5.93 -0.50
N HIS A 19 11.13 -6.94 -0.81
CA HIS A 19 11.16 -7.58 -2.12
C HIS A 19 10.59 -6.64 -3.19
N HIS A 20 11.17 -6.63 -4.39
CA HIS A 20 10.72 -5.75 -5.49
C HIS A 20 9.23 -5.86 -5.80
N GLN A 21 8.70 -7.09 -5.89
CA GLN A 21 7.27 -7.33 -6.12
C GLN A 21 6.38 -6.81 -4.99
N ALA A 22 6.91 -6.69 -3.77
CA ALA A 22 6.18 -6.08 -2.66
C ALA A 22 5.90 -4.60 -2.93
N LEU A 23 6.81 -3.91 -3.60
CA LEU A 23 6.66 -2.50 -3.95
C LEU A 23 5.61 -2.31 -5.04
N ILE A 24 5.68 -3.09 -6.12
CA ILE A 24 4.64 -3.07 -7.17
C ILE A 24 3.27 -3.35 -6.55
N HIS A 25 3.16 -4.43 -5.77
CA HIS A 25 1.92 -4.78 -5.09
C HIS A 25 1.43 -3.67 -4.16
N SER A 26 2.31 -3.10 -3.33
CA SER A 26 1.92 -2.11 -2.34
C SER A 26 1.64 -0.73 -2.94
N ILE A 27 2.32 -0.36 -4.03
CA ILE A 27 2.26 0.98 -4.63
C ILE A 27 1.22 1.02 -5.74
N ASP A 28 1.35 0.17 -6.77
CA ASP A 28 0.43 0.12 -7.92
C ASP A 28 -0.83 -0.68 -7.60
N GLY A 29 -0.67 -1.77 -6.87
CA GLY A 29 -1.72 -2.77 -6.71
C GLY A 29 -1.68 -3.84 -7.79
N VAL A 30 -2.61 -4.78 -7.67
CA VAL A 30 -2.76 -5.90 -8.61
C VAL A 30 -4.13 -5.78 -9.24
N PHE A 31 -4.18 -5.71 -10.57
CA PHE A 31 -5.42 -5.75 -11.34
C PHE A 31 -5.63 -7.13 -11.95
N THR A 32 -6.89 -7.52 -12.13
CA THR A 32 -7.21 -8.61 -13.04
C THR A 32 -7.39 -8.05 -14.44
N HIS A 33 -6.98 -8.81 -15.45
CA HIS A 33 -7.04 -8.40 -16.84
C HIS A 33 -8.03 -9.26 -17.62
N ASP A 34 -8.62 -8.66 -18.64
CA ASP A 34 -9.33 -9.40 -19.67
C ASP A 34 -8.31 -10.23 -20.47
N PRO A 35 -8.49 -11.56 -20.59
CA PRO A 35 -7.49 -12.42 -21.23
C PRO A 35 -7.39 -12.20 -22.76
N ARG A 36 -8.38 -11.58 -23.40
CA ARG A 36 -8.39 -11.33 -24.84
C ARG A 36 -7.79 -9.97 -25.18
N THR A 37 -8.12 -8.96 -24.39
CA THR A 37 -7.72 -7.56 -24.69
C THR A 37 -6.56 -7.07 -23.83
N GLY A 38 -6.20 -7.80 -22.78
CA GLY A 38 -5.22 -7.36 -21.78
C GLY A 38 -5.68 -6.17 -20.94
N ARG A 39 -6.92 -5.68 -21.11
CA ARG A 39 -7.41 -4.50 -20.40
C ARG A 39 -7.68 -4.79 -18.93
N PRO A 40 -7.29 -3.89 -18.00
CA PRO A 40 -7.65 -4.01 -16.59
C PRO A 40 -9.17 -4.07 -16.41
N ARG A 41 -9.67 -5.01 -15.59
CA ARG A 41 -11.10 -5.20 -15.30
C ARG A 41 -11.50 -4.79 -13.89
N LYS A 42 -10.63 -5.04 -12.91
CA LYS A 42 -10.87 -4.71 -11.50
C LYS A 42 -9.57 -4.75 -10.72
N MET A 43 -9.51 -3.93 -9.69
CA MET A 43 -8.48 -4.02 -8.67
C MET A 43 -8.72 -5.24 -7.78
N ARG A 44 -7.71 -6.07 -7.58
CA ARG A 44 -7.74 -7.31 -6.79
C ARG A 44 -7.19 -7.10 -5.38
N SER A 45 -6.03 -6.47 -5.26
CA SER A 45 -5.32 -6.29 -3.97
C SER A 45 -4.26 -5.17 -4.05
N GLY A 46 -3.70 -4.79 -2.90
CA GLY A 46 -2.62 -3.79 -2.82
C GLY A 46 -3.06 -2.36 -3.13
N GLY A 47 -2.18 -1.61 -3.80
CA GLY A 47 -2.45 -0.29 -4.40
C GLY A 47 -2.69 0.81 -3.39
N HIS A 48 -1.71 1.02 -2.52
CA HIS A 48 -1.74 1.96 -1.41
C HIS A 48 -0.93 3.23 -1.68
N GLY A 49 -0.14 3.28 -2.77
CA GLY A 49 0.60 4.47 -3.17
C GLY A 49 -0.25 5.46 -3.98
N GLN A 50 0.34 6.63 -4.27
CA GLN A 50 -0.28 7.59 -5.19
C GLN A 50 -0.40 7.02 -6.61
N ALA A 51 0.59 6.25 -7.07
CA ALA A 51 0.55 5.64 -8.41
C ALA A 51 -0.68 4.75 -8.65
N ASN A 52 -1.26 4.12 -7.60
CA ASN A 52 -2.52 3.40 -7.74
C ASN A 52 -3.68 4.34 -8.13
N ILE A 53 -3.78 5.51 -7.50
CA ILE A 53 -4.81 6.51 -7.85
C ILE A 53 -4.63 6.97 -9.30
N ASP A 54 -3.39 7.17 -9.72
CA ASP A 54 -3.05 7.59 -11.09
C ASP A 54 -3.43 6.48 -12.10
N LEU A 55 -3.16 5.21 -11.77
CA LEU A 55 -3.59 4.06 -12.56
C LEU A 55 -5.11 3.90 -12.63
N LEU A 56 -5.81 4.05 -11.52
CA LEU A 56 -7.28 4.01 -11.48
C LEU A 56 -7.86 5.09 -12.40
N THR A 57 -7.30 6.30 -12.35
CA THR A 57 -7.69 7.41 -13.24
C THR A 57 -7.41 7.07 -14.70
N LYS A 58 -6.20 6.61 -15.02
CA LYS A 58 -5.79 6.20 -16.37
C LYS A 58 -6.67 5.11 -16.97
N TYR A 59 -7.12 4.16 -16.16
CA TYR A 59 -7.96 3.04 -16.58
C TYR A 59 -9.46 3.35 -16.53
N GLY A 60 -9.86 4.55 -16.10
CA GLY A 60 -11.27 4.93 -15.99
C GLY A 60 -12.01 4.23 -14.85
N PHE A 61 -11.30 3.72 -13.84
CA PHE A 61 -11.93 3.18 -12.64
C PHE A 61 -12.38 4.30 -11.71
N THR A 62 -13.65 4.28 -11.33
CA THR A 62 -14.18 5.18 -10.30
C THR A 62 -13.63 4.81 -8.93
N TYR A 63 -13.10 5.80 -8.22
CA TYR A 63 -12.71 5.70 -6.82
C TYR A 63 -13.22 6.90 -6.04
N HIS A 64 -13.34 6.74 -4.73
CA HIS A 64 -13.75 7.81 -3.82
C HIS A 64 -12.77 7.87 -2.66
N ILE A 65 -12.32 9.08 -2.31
CA ILE A 65 -11.60 9.34 -1.05
C ILE A 65 -12.65 9.80 -0.05
N ASP A 66 -13.10 8.88 0.80
CA ASP A 66 -14.19 9.13 1.77
C ASP A 66 -13.68 9.87 3.02
N LYS A 67 -12.38 9.78 3.34
CA LYS A 67 -11.76 10.46 4.48
C LYS A 67 -10.27 10.69 4.26
N VAL A 68 -9.78 11.85 4.72
CA VAL A 68 -8.35 12.12 4.90
C VAL A 68 -8.07 12.29 6.39
N TYR A 69 -7.11 11.53 6.93
CA TYR A 69 -6.67 11.65 8.32
C TYR A 69 -5.74 12.86 8.49
N PRO A 70 -5.58 13.41 9.70
CA PRO A 70 -4.71 14.57 9.95
C PRO A 70 -3.24 14.36 9.53
N ASN A 71 -2.77 13.10 9.49
CA ASN A 71 -1.43 12.74 9.03
C ASN A 71 -1.35 12.48 7.50
N GLY A 72 -2.40 12.81 6.76
CA GLY A 72 -2.46 12.71 5.30
C GLY A 72 -2.89 11.35 4.75
N VAL A 73 -3.01 10.30 5.58
CA VAL A 73 -3.51 9.00 5.11
C VAL A 73 -4.92 9.16 4.56
N ARG A 74 -5.22 8.47 3.45
CA ARG A 74 -6.51 8.56 2.77
C ARG A 74 -7.23 7.22 2.90
N ARG A 75 -8.52 7.27 3.23
CA ARG A 75 -9.40 6.11 3.27
C ARG A 75 -10.50 6.31 2.24
N GLY A 76 -10.85 5.24 1.55
CA GLY A 76 -11.94 5.27 0.61
C GLY A 76 -12.24 3.94 -0.05
N ARG A 77 -12.76 3.98 -1.27
CA ARG A 77 -13.25 2.80 -1.99
C ARG A 77 -12.99 2.89 -3.49
N VAL A 78 -12.93 1.73 -4.13
CA VAL A 78 -12.77 1.60 -5.59
C VAL A 78 -13.94 0.78 -6.13
N THR A 79 -14.72 1.36 -7.05
CA THR A 79 -15.86 0.70 -7.67
C THR A 79 -15.40 -0.56 -8.39
N GLY A 80 -16.15 -1.66 -8.24
CA GLY A 80 -15.79 -2.93 -8.86
C GLY A 80 -14.59 -3.67 -8.22
N HIS A 81 -14.00 -3.15 -7.13
CA HIS A 81 -12.90 -3.83 -6.43
C HIS A 81 -13.32 -5.27 -6.02
N ALA A 82 -12.39 -6.23 -6.15
CA ALA A 82 -12.66 -7.64 -5.88
C ALA A 82 -13.09 -7.90 -4.42
N ALA A 83 -12.38 -7.30 -3.46
CA ALA A 83 -12.74 -7.34 -2.04
C ALA A 83 -13.93 -6.41 -1.71
N LYS A 84 -15.03 -6.98 -1.17
CA LYS A 84 -16.26 -6.27 -0.80
C LYS A 84 -16.03 -5.09 0.16
N LYS A 85 -15.17 -5.25 1.17
CA LYS A 85 -14.84 -4.16 2.12
C LYS A 85 -14.27 -2.92 1.41
N LYS A 86 -13.39 -3.14 0.42
CA LYS A 86 -12.72 -2.09 -0.35
C LYS A 86 -13.60 -1.49 -1.43
N ARG A 87 -14.64 -2.21 -1.86
CA ARG A 87 -15.63 -1.74 -2.83
C ARG A 87 -16.76 -0.93 -2.20
N ASP A 88 -17.32 -1.45 -1.09
CA ASP A 88 -18.62 -0.97 -0.58
C ASP A 88 -18.51 -0.27 0.79
N ARG A 89 -17.37 -0.40 1.51
CA ARG A 89 -17.25 0.00 2.94
C ARG A 89 -16.01 0.83 3.27
N ALA A 90 -15.58 1.69 2.35
CA ALA A 90 -14.44 2.58 2.54
C ALA A 90 -13.16 1.87 3.04
N GLY A 91 -12.92 0.62 2.59
CA GLY A 91 -11.84 -0.23 3.11
C GLY A 91 -10.49 -0.10 2.39
N GLN A 92 -10.42 0.68 1.30
CA GLN A 92 -9.16 0.94 0.61
C GLN A 92 -8.44 2.07 1.32
N MET A 93 -7.15 1.87 1.58
CA MET A 93 -6.31 2.83 2.26
C MET A 93 -5.22 3.27 1.30
N TRP A 94 -4.90 4.55 1.26
CA TRP A 94 -3.74 5.07 0.55
C TRP A 94 -2.87 5.87 1.51
N PHE A 95 -1.56 5.81 1.29
CA PHE A 95 -0.60 6.66 1.96
C PHE A 95 -0.90 8.15 1.64
N PRO A 96 -0.33 9.09 2.41
CA PRO A 96 -0.34 10.49 2.03
C PRO A 96 0.11 10.66 0.58
N SER A 97 -0.55 11.54 -0.17
CA SER A 97 -0.31 11.70 -1.62
C SER A 97 1.13 12.10 -1.95
N GLN A 98 1.81 12.76 -1.00
CA GLN A 98 3.20 13.17 -1.10
C GLN A 98 4.23 12.08 -0.76
N TRP A 99 3.81 10.90 -0.27
CA TRP A 99 4.76 9.82 0.04
C TRP A 99 5.27 9.20 -1.25
N THR A 100 6.60 9.20 -1.40
CA THR A 100 7.27 8.53 -2.52
C THR A 100 7.42 7.03 -2.27
N MET A 101 7.91 6.31 -3.27
CA MET A 101 8.32 4.92 -3.11
C MET A 101 9.33 4.78 -1.96
N GLU A 102 10.33 5.65 -1.88
CA GLU A 102 11.38 5.61 -0.86
C GLU A 102 10.79 5.80 0.55
N ASP A 103 9.78 6.66 0.70
CA ASP A 103 9.07 6.80 1.97
C ASP A 103 8.37 5.49 2.38
N ILE A 104 7.73 4.80 1.43
CA ILE A 104 7.04 3.53 1.67
C ILE A 104 8.05 2.42 2.00
N VAL A 105 9.18 2.34 1.27
CA VAL A 105 10.28 1.40 1.57
C VAL A 105 10.79 1.62 2.99
N ARG A 106 11.19 2.85 3.32
CA ARG A 106 11.72 3.19 4.65
C ARG A 106 10.71 2.93 5.76
N ALA A 107 9.43 3.18 5.50
CA ALA A 107 8.37 2.84 6.44
C ALA A 107 8.31 1.32 6.70
N GLY A 108 8.35 0.51 5.65
CA GLY A 108 8.36 -0.95 5.76
C GLY A 108 9.56 -1.48 6.53
N GLU A 109 10.76 -0.98 6.21
CA GLU A 109 12.00 -1.34 6.90
C GLU A 109 11.98 -0.94 8.38
N HIS A 110 11.54 0.28 8.66
CA HIS A 110 11.38 0.78 10.01
C HIS A 110 10.48 -0.14 10.82
N VAL A 111 9.27 -0.44 10.33
CA VAL A 111 8.31 -1.32 11.03
C VAL A 111 8.90 -2.72 11.23
N SER A 112 9.57 -3.28 10.23
CA SER A 112 10.19 -4.61 10.33
C SER A 112 11.32 -4.67 11.35
N GLY A 113 12.08 -3.58 11.47
CA GLY A 113 13.22 -3.45 12.38
C GLY A 113 12.86 -3.21 13.85
N LEU A 114 11.60 -2.89 14.17
CA LEU A 114 11.18 -2.66 15.55
C LEU A 114 11.47 -3.90 16.43
N LYS A 115 12.00 -3.68 17.64
CA LYS A 115 12.41 -4.74 18.57
C LYS A 115 11.31 -5.78 18.81
N PHE A 116 10.06 -5.34 18.87
CA PHE A 116 8.90 -6.20 19.08
C PHE A 116 8.36 -6.89 17.81
N ASN A 117 8.87 -6.54 16.62
CA ASN A 117 8.48 -7.10 15.31
C ASN A 117 9.53 -8.05 14.72
N ARG A 118 10.81 -7.89 15.08
CA ARG A 118 11.93 -8.60 14.44
C ARG A 118 11.86 -10.14 14.56
N HIS A 119 11.26 -10.68 15.63
CA HIS A 119 11.13 -12.13 15.86
C HIS A 119 9.68 -12.64 15.77
N LYS A 120 8.77 -11.83 15.22
CA LYS A 120 7.37 -12.24 15.09
C LYS A 120 7.20 -13.24 13.93
N PRO A 121 6.22 -14.16 14.03
CA PRO A 121 5.90 -15.09 12.96
C PRO A 121 5.62 -14.38 11.63
N GLU A 122 5.76 -15.12 10.55
CA GLU A 122 5.39 -14.66 9.22
C GLU A 122 3.89 -14.77 8.96
N GLY A 123 3.40 -14.15 7.89
CA GLY A 123 2.00 -14.19 7.49
C GLY A 123 1.04 -13.34 8.33
N ILE A 124 1.49 -12.82 9.47
CA ILE A 124 0.72 -11.86 10.28
C ILE A 124 1.06 -10.41 9.91
N ILE A 125 0.17 -9.49 10.28
CA ILE A 125 0.44 -8.06 10.14
C ILE A 125 1.30 -7.60 11.32
N LEU A 126 2.44 -7.01 11.01
CA LEU A 126 3.29 -6.30 11.97
C LEU A 126 3.03 -4.81 11.84
N TRP A 127 2.87 -4.14 12.99
CA TRP A 127 2.49 -2.74 13.04
C TRP A 127 3.64 -1.88 13.55
N GLY A 128 3.70 -0.64 13.08
CA GLY A 128 4.54 0.41 13.66
C GLY A 128 4.05 1.78 13.20
N THR A 129 4.71 2.84 13.68
CA THR A 129 4.40 4.21 13.25
C THR A 129 5.64 4.82 12.63
N TYR A 130 5.51 5.33 11.40
CA TYR A 130 6.59 6.00 10.68
C TYR A 130 6.09 7.36 10.18
N LYS A 131 6.83 8.44 10.45
CA LYS A 131 6.43 9.83 10.13
C LYS A 131 4.96 10.15 10.52
N GLY A 132 4.53 9.66 11.69
CA GLY A 132 3.16 9.87 12.21
C GLY A 132 2.08 8.98 11.57
N VAL A 133 2.41 8.15 10.58
CA VAL A 133 1.49 7.20 9.94
C VAL A 133 1.63 5.82 10.60
N ARG A 134 0.52 5.22 11.01
CA ARG A 134 0.50 3.80 11.41
C ARG A 134 0.55 2.93 10.16
N VAL A 135 1.60 2.13 10.07
CA VAL A 135 1.92 1.28 8.91
C VAL A 135 1.86 -0.19 9.32
N GLY A 136 1.23 -1.00 8.47
CA GLY A 136 1.25 -2.44 8.54
C GLY A 136 2.21 -3.02 7.50
N ILE A 137 2.92 -4.07 7.88
CA ILE A 137 3.68 -4.91 6.94
C ILE A 137 3.28 -6.37 7.10
N ILE A 138 3.40 -7.15 6.02
CA ILE A 138 3.31 -8.61 6.06
C ILE A 138 4.62 -9.18 5.53
N LYS A 139 5.24 -10.09 6.29
CA LYS A 139 6.44 -10.82 5.89
C LYS A 139 6.12 -12.24 5.45
N ARG A 140 6.85 -12.73 4.45
CA ARG A 140 6.90 -14.14 4.02
C ARG A 140 8.29 -14.44 3.49
N ASN A 141 8.84 -15.59 3.83
CA ASN A 141 10.17 -16.07 3.43
C ASN A 141 11.28 -15.06 3.75
N GLY A 142 11.24 -14.48 4.95
CA GLY A 142 12.20 -13.49 5.45
C GLY A 142 12.03 -12.08 4.87
N GLN A 143 11.14 -11.89 3.90
CA GLN A 143 11.00 -10.63 3.16
C GLN A 143 9.63 -9.97 3.37
N ILE A 144 9.60 -8.65 3.34
CA ILE A 144 8.38 -7.86 3.34
C ILE A 144 7.71 -8.02 1.97
N GLN A 145 6.44 -8.44 1.97
CA GLN A 145 5.62 -8.64 0.76
C GLN A 145 4.47 -7.65 0.61
N THR A 146 4.09 -6.95 1.68
CA THR A 146 3.06 -5.91 1.63
C THR A 146 3.41 -4.82 2.63
N ILE A 147 3.23 -3.57 2.24
CA ILE A 147 3.35 -2.38 3.08
C ILE A 147 2.09 -1.55 2.85
N PHE A 148 1.39 -1.17 3.92
CA PHE A 148 0.11 -0.46 3.77
C PHE A 148 -0.20 0.44 4.97
N PRO A 149 -0.96 1.53 4.78
CA PRO A 149 -1.42 2.35 5.90
C PRO A 149 -2.58 1.66 6.62
N ALA A 150 -2.57 1.73 7.95
CA ALA A 150 -3.64 1.20 8.78
C ALA A 150 -4.91 2.07 8.70
N GLU A 151 -6.09 1.47 8.90
CA GLU A 151 -7.33 2.24 9.03
C GLU A 151 -7.39 3.01 10.37
N ASN A 152 -6.84 2.43 11.44
CA ASN A 152 -6.77 3.06 12.76
C ASN A 152 -5.52 3.94 12.90
N GLN A 153 -5.52 5.09 12.22
CA GLN A 153 -4.44 6.05 12.32
C GLN A 153 -4.35 6.69 13.72
N PRO A 154 -3.14 7.02 14.20
CA PRO A 154 -2.98 7.72 15.47
C PRO A 154 -3.70 9.06 15.40
N LYS A 155 -4.43 9.42 16.47
CA LYS A 155 -4.85 10.81 16.64
C LYS A 155 -3.58 11.64 16.80
N THR A 156 -3.52 12.79 16.15
CA THR A 156 -2.40 13.73 16.33
C THR A 156 -2.16 13.91 17.83
N LYS A 157 -0.98 13.50 18.32
CA LYS A 157 -0.44 14.11 19.53
C LYS A 157 -0.08 15.52 19.07
N GLY A 158 -0.91 16.50 19.43
CA GLY A 158 -0.45 17.88 19.41
C GLY A 158 0.92 17.89 20.08
N ARG A 159 1.92 18.49 19.42
CA ARG A 159 3.22 18.73 20.05
C ARG A 159 2.91 19.41 21.39
N ARG A 160 3.20 18.72 22.49
CA ARG A 160 3.44 19.37 23.78
C ARG A 160 4.92 19.68 23.82
#